data_AF-A0A7V5X602-F1
#
_entry.id   AF-A0A7V5X602-F1
#
_cell.length_a   1.000
_cell.length_b   1.000
_cell.length_c   1.000
_cell.angle_alpha   90.00
_cell.angle_beta   90.00
_cell.angle_gamma   90.00
#
_symmetry.space_group_name_H-M   'P 1'
#
loop_
_entity.id
_entity.type
_entity.pdbx_description
1 polymer ?
#
loop_
_entity_poly.entity_id
_entity_poly.type
_entity_poly.pdbx_seq_one_letter_code
_entity_poly.pdbx_strand_id
1 'polypeptide(L)'
;MNSTDYQAACNQALARIIGRNMRSSGSKALILEIVKEVISNWAKGSRFRKKIASPALWVASRIARPGPKEQDVGMAADVGTFLTALARKINAGRSSHPSSSSGIKSESIDAFLQNMDFGEIMEMVEGADPHVIEAIKTFNEQFWKYPAKVGALAVMVIALTNTSIKASREIIRPIEESFGPDLLADLILSVLRDINGANAAKLVNAVLELIRRVHTGSLLLGRGGKPLFQTYLTGFLKDYFPTMDPELVRKVRICLAEDEEAIANASSEALDANPLLVLSVLSSLGGVKSSQARAKARKLKVLNDIDKAGFNAAVSESISDLDTYEVAGLLNTVCGVLDRVHNVKPDIVSNLVGGIVDSIDSEQVGRISKWLIPDLVEAFRPLAPIIMPELIKGLNDLMTQQEGTGICVSSSAGGEQ
;
A
#
# COMPACT_ATOMS: atom_id res chain seq x y z
N MET A 1 43.20 -7.06 -5.67
CA MET A 1 43.02 -6.62 -4.26
C MET A 1 42.58 -7.82 -3.47
N ASN A 2 43.37 -8.20 -2.48
CA ASN A 2 43.09 -9.34 -1.62
C ASN A 2 42.07 -8.94 -0.53
N SER A 3 41.41 -9.92 0.09
CA SER A 3 40.43 -9.68 1.19
C SER A 3 41.01 -8.82 2.33
N THR A 4 42.32 -8.92 2.54
CA THR A 4 43.13 -8.13 3.47
C THR A 4 43.08 -6.62 3.18
N ASP A 5 43.07 -6.23 1.90
CA ASP A 5 43.10 -4.81 1.50
C ASP A 5 41.76 -4.12 1.81
N TYR A 6 40.65 -4.84 1.62
CA TYR A 6 39.31 -4.35 1.96
C TYR A 6 39.11 -4.25 3.47
N GLN A 7 39.65 -5.20 4.25
CA GLN A 7 39.61 -5.13 5.70
C GLN A 7 40.44 -3.95 6.24
N ALA A 8 41.61 -3.68 5.67
CA ALA A 8 42.42 -2.53 6.02
C ALA A 8 41.71 -1.20 5.73
N ALA A 9 41.09 -1.06 4.55
CA ALA A 9 40.32 0.13 4.19
C ALA A 9 39.11 0.35 5.12
N CYS A 10 38.40 -0.73 5.47
CA CYS A 10 37.27 -0.69 6.41
C CYS A 10 37.72 -0.27 7.81
N ASN A 11 38.79 -0.88 8.32
CA ASN A 11 39.35 -0.56 9.64
C ASN A 11 39.88 0.88 9.69
N GLN A 12 40.49 1.36 8.60
CA GLN A 12 40.98 2.73 8.52
C GLN A 12 39.83 3.75 8.54
N ALA A 13 38.74 3.49 7.81
CA ALA A 13 37.57 4.36 7.82
C ALA A 13 36.87 4.33 9.20
N LEU A 14 36.73 3.15 9.81
CA LEU A 14 36.18 3.00 11.16
C LEU A 14 37.05 3.68 12.22
N ALA A 15 38.38 3.57 12.13
CA ALA A 15 39.30 4.26 13.03
C ALA A 15 39.23 5.78 12.88
N ARG A 16 38.99 6.31 11.66
CA ARG A 16 38.75 7.75 11.46
C ARG A 16 37.42 8.18 12.06
N ILE A 17 36.34 7.40 11.88
CA ILE A 17 35.03 7.67 12.47
C ILE A 17 35.11 7.64 13.99
N ILE A 18 35.70 6.60 14.58
CA ILE A 18 35.90 6.50 16.03
C ILE A 18 36.82 7.62 16.52
N GLY A 19 37.93 7.89 15.84
CA GLY A 19 38.86 8.95 16.20
C GLY A 19 38.23 10.35 16.16
N ARG A 20 37.37 10.64 15.18
CA ARG A 20 36.61 11.89 15.10
C ARG A 20 35.47 11.91 16.11
N ASN A 21 34.73 10.81 16.24
CA ASN A 21 33.64 10.71 17.20
C ASN A 21 34.16 10.90 18.63
N MET A 22 35.27 10.26 19.03
CA MET A 22 35.97 10.47 20.31
C MET A 22 36.48 11.90 20.50
N ARG A 23 36.72 12.63 19.41
CA ARG A 23 37.11 14.05 19.44
C ARG A 23 35.92 15.00 19.45
N SER A 24 34.70 14.51 19.18
CA SER A 24 33.47 15.28 19.21
C SER A 24 33.22 15.85 20.61
N SER A 25 32.53 16.97 20.69
CA SER A 25 32.17 17.59 21.97
C SER A 25 31.31 16.67 22.83
N GLY A 26 30.43 15.85 22.21
CA GLY A 26 29.54 14.94 22.92
C GLY A 26 30.27 13.76 23.56
N SER A 27 31.16 13.08 22.82
CA SER A 27 31.94 11.98 23.38
C SER A 27 32.94 12.48 24.44
N LYS A 28 33.52 13.67 24.25
CA LYS A 28 34.42 14.27 25.25
C LYS A 28 33.66 14.57 26.54
N ALA A 29 32.40 14.99 26.45
CA ALA A 29 31.54 15.18 27.61
C ALA A 29 31.24 13.84 28.33
N LEU A 30 30.88 12.79 27.58
CA LEU A 30 30.65 11.46 28.15
C LEU A 30 31.91 10.85 28.78
N ILE A 31 33.05 10.89 28.08
CA ILE A 31 34.35 10.43 28.62
C ILE A 31 34.72 11.24 29.87
N LEU A 32 34.45 12.55 29.86
CA LEU A 32 34.70 13.41 31.02
C LEU A 32 33.82 13.00 32.22
N GLU A 33 32.55 12.66 32.03
CA GLU A 33 31.69 12.17 33.11
C GLU A 33 32.13 10.80 33.63
N ILE A 34 32.48 9.86 32.75
CA ILE A 34 33.02 8.56 33.15
C ILE A 34 34.33 8.74 33.94
N VAL A 35 35.24 9.61 33.47
CA VAL A 35 36.50 9.90 34.16
C VAL A 35 36.26 10.59 35.50
N LYS A 36 35.29 11.51 35.59
CA LYS A 36 34.88 12.13 36.86
C LYS A 36 34.35 11.09 37.83
N GLU A 37 33.52 10.16 37.37
CA GLU A 37 32.94 9.12 38.19
C GLU A 37 34.00 8.11 38.69
N VAL A 38 34.91 7.67 37.82
CA VAL A 38 36.02 6.78 38.20
C VAL A 38 36.96 7.45 39.20
N ILE A 39 37.34 8.71 38.96
CA ILE A 39 38.24 9.44 39.87
C ILE A 39 37.55 9.73 41.21
N SER A 40 36.26 10.08 41.19
CA SER A 40 35.50 10.34 42.42
C SER A 40 35.26 9.07 43.25
N ASN A 41 34.97 7.93 42.61
CA ASN A 41 34.85 6.64 43.28
C ASN A 41 36.21 6.15 43.81
N TRP A 42 37.31 6.33 43.07
CA TRP A 42 38.66 6.02 43.57
C TRP A 42 39.07 6.87 44.78
N ALA A 43 38.60 8.12 44.84
CA ALA A 43 38.86 9.05 45.93
C ALA A 43 38.00 8.81 47.19
N LYS A 44 36.93 7.99 47.12
CA LYS A 44 36.12 7.58 48.27
C LYS A 44 36.92 6.60 49.14
N GLY A 45 37.65 7.11 50.13
CA GLY A 45 38.24 6.27 51.19
C GLY A 45 39.60 6.72 51.74
N SER A 46 40.27 7.70 51.11
CA SER A 46 41.56 8.18 51.60
C SER A 46 41.73 9.69 51.41
N ARG A 47 42.14 10.40 52.46
CA ARG A 47 42.48 11.84 52.40
C ARG A 47 43.60 12.12 51.39
N PHE A 48 44.53 11.17 51.22
CA PHE A 48 45.61 11.28 50.25
C PHE A 48 45.10 11.16 48.81
N ARG A 49 44.19 10.21 48.53
CA ARG A 49 43.57 10.04 47.20
C ARG A 49 42.72 11.25 46.81
N LYS A 50 42.00 11.86 47.76
CA LYS A 50 41.26 13.11 47.53
C LYS A 50 42.17 14.27 47.10
N LYS A 51 43.38 14.38 47.67
CA LYS A 51 44.36 15.40 47.26
C LYS A 51 44.90 15.18 45.84
N ILE A 52 45.02 13.94 45.39
CA ILE A 52 45.48 13.59 44.03
C ILE A 52 44.35 13.67 42.99
N ALA A 53 43.11 13.41 43.40
CA ALA A 53 41.95 13.48 42.53
C ALA A 53 41.67 14.90 41.98
N SER A 54 41.92 15.94 42.79
CA SER A 54 41.62 17.32 42.37
C SER A 54 42.49 17.80 41.18
N PRO A 55 43.83 17.60 41.16
CA PRO A 55 44.65 17.87 39.98
C PRO A 55 44.25 17.02 38.76
N ALA A 56 43.93 15.74 38.97
CA ALA A 56 43.54 14.84 37.89
C ALA A 56 42.22 15.26 37.22
N LEU A 57 41.22 15.63 38.01
CA LEU A 57 39.95 16.19 37.51
C LEU A 57 40.15 17.51 36.78
N TRP A 58 41.05 18.37 37.26
CA TRP A 58 41.37 19.63 36.60
C TRP A 58 42.02 19.39 35.23
N VAL A 59 43.01 18.50 35.14
CA VAL A 59 43.66 18.13 33.86
C VAL A 59 42.63 17.51 32.90
N ALA A 60 41.80 16.59 33.37
CA ALA A 60 40.74 15.98 32.58
C ALA A 60 39.76 17.04 32.03
N SER A 61 39.33 17.98 32.87
CA SER A 61 38.44 19.07 32.46
C SER A 61 39.08 20.04 31.44
N ARG A 62 40.40 20.23 31.51
CA ARG A 62 41.14 21.13 30.60
C ARG A 62 41.36 20.50 29.23
N ILE A 63 41.61 19.19 29.19
CA ILE A 63 41.71 18.41 27.95
C ILE A 63 40.33 18.22 27.28
N ALA A 64 39.27 18.15 28.08
CA ALA A 64 37.90 17.98 27.59
C ALA A 64 37.20 19.29 27.18
N ARG A 65 37.84 20.47 27.28
CA ARG A 65 37.22 21.73 26.85
C ARG A 65 36.85 21.63 25.37
N PRO A 66 35.57 21.83 25.01
CA PRO A 66 35.18 21.82 23.60
C PRO A 66 35.92 22.95 22.89
N GLY A 67 36.65 22.60 21.83
CA GLY A 67 37.19 23.60 20.90
C GLY A 67 36.06 24.37 20.22
N PRO A 68 36.35 25.49 19.53
CA PRO A 68 35.37 26.17 18.71
C PRO A 68 34.67 25.16 17.79
N LYS A 69 33.33 25.27 17.69
CA LYS A 69 32.49 24.37 16.89
C LYS A 69 32.88 24.46 15.40
N GLU A 70 33.90 23.73 14.98
CA GLU A 70 34.10 23.44 13.57
C GLU A 70 32.90 22.61 13.10
N GLN A 71 32.17 23.10 12.10
CA GLN A 71 31.11 22.33 11.46
C GLN A 71 31.76 21.09 10.83
N ASP A 72 31.51 19.92 11.43
CA ASP A 72 32.14 18.65 11.07
C ASP A 72 31.52 18.06 9.80
N VAL A 73 31.80 18.72 8.66
CA VAL A 73 31.41 18.23 7.32
C VAL A 73 32.13 16.91 6.98
N GLY A 74 33.23 16.60 7.68
CA GLY A 74 34.06 15.42 7.44
C GLY A 74 33.42 14.10 7.87
N MET A 75 32.59 14.09 8.93
CA MET A 75 32.03 12.85 9.46
C MET A 75 31.11 12.13 8.45
N ALA A 76 30.26 12.86 7.74
CA ALA A 76 29.37 12.29 6.73
C ALA A 76 30.14 11.64 5.55
N ALA A 77 31.23 12.27 5.12
CA ALA A 77 32.10 11.73 4.08
C ALA A 77 32.82 10.44 4.52
N ASP A 78 33.26 10.39 5.78
CA ASP A 78 33.91 9.20 6.34
C ASP A 78 32.92 8.04 6.51
N VAL A 79 31.68 8.31 6.95
CA VAL A 79 30.61 7.31 7.02
C VAL A 79 30.28 6.76 5.63
N GLY A 80 30.15 7.63 4.62
CA GLY A 80 29.94 7.17 3.23
C GLY A 80 31.09 6.31 2.70
N THR A 81 32.33 6.66 3.04
CA THR A 81 33.54 5.89 2.68
C THR A 81 33.55 4.54 3.37
N PHE A 82 33.20 4.50 4.66
CA PHE A 82 33.09 3.28 5.46
C PHE A 82 32.02 2.33 4.91
N LEU A 83 30.81 2.84 4.64
CA LEU A 83 29.72 2.04 4.04
C LEU A 83 30.12 1.47 2.67
N THR A 84 30.80 2.27 1.85
CA THR A 84 31.31 1.79 0.55
C THR A 84 32.38 0.71 0.71
N ALA A 85 33.29 0.86 1.67
CA ALA A 85 34.32 -0.13 1.97
C ALA A 85 33.71 -1.43 2.52
N LEU A 86 32.70 -1.35 3.39
CA LEU A 86 31.93 -2.49 3.87
C LEU A 86 31.22 -3.22 2.72
N ALA A 87 30.54 -2.49 1.83
CA ALA A 87 29.88 -3.08 0.67
C ALA A 87 30.88 -3.84 -0.24
N ARG A 88 32.05 -3.24 -0.50
CA ARG A 88 33.12 -3.90 -1.27
C ARG A 88 33.64 -5.16 -0.57
N LYS A 89 33.86 -5.10 0.75
CA LYS A 89 34.29 -6.26 1.55
C LYS A 89 33.27 -7.39 1.50
N ILE A 90 31.98 -7.09 1.68
CA ILE A 90 30.89 -8.08 1.61
C ILE A 90 30.84 -8.72 0.21
N ASN A 91 30.94 -7.92 -0.84
CA ASN A 91 30.92 -8.42 -2.21
C ASN A 91 32.14 -9.32 -2.52
N ALA A 92 33.34 -8.95 -2.06
CA ALA A 92 34.54 -9.77 -2.20
C ALA A 92 34.47 -11.08 -1.38
N GLY A 93 33.85 -11.03 -0.19
CA GLY A 93 33.63 -12.21 0.64
C GLY A 93 32.69 -13.23 -0.02
N ARG A 94 31.60 -12.75 -0.65
CA ARG A 94 30.61 -13.60 -1.34
C ARG A 94 31.22 -14.40 -2.51
N SER A 95 32.24 -13.88 -3.19
CA SER A 95 32.94 -14.62 -4.26
C SER A 95 33.87 -15.72 -3.74
N SER A 96 34.21 -15.74 -2.45
CA SER A 96 35.26 -16.61 -1.91
C SER A 96 34.77 -17.87 -1.19
N HIS A 97 33.62 -17.85 -0.50
CA HIS A 97 33.08 -19.03 0.20
C HIS A 97 31.55 -18.96 0.36
N PRO A 98 30.75 -19.81 -0.33
CA PRO A 98 29.28 -19.71 -0.30
C PRO A 98 28.58 -20.28 0.96
N SER A 99 29.19 -21.15 1.78
CA SER A 99 28.38 -22.04 2.66
C SER A 99 28.82 -22.29 4.11
N SER A 100 29.93 -21.75 4.64
CA SER A 100 30.47 -22.20 5.95
C SER A 100 30.26 -21.27 7.17
N SER A 101 29.43 -20.21 7.09
CA SER A 101 29.38 -19.16 8.15
C SER A 101 28.09 -19.08 8.98
N SER A 102 27.20 -20.09 8.95
CA SER A 102 25.90 -20.02 9.64
C SER A 102 26.02 -20.04 11.17
N GLY A 103 26.92 -20.84 11.74
CA GLY A 103 27.02 -21.01 13.20
C GLY A 103 27.44 -19.74 13.96
N ILE A 104 28.53 -19.08 13.55
CA ILE A 104 29.07 -17.89 14.22
C ILE A 104 28.10 -16.70 14.19
N LYS A 105 27.26 -16.62 13.14
CA LYS A 105 26.28 -15.52 13.01
C LYS A 105 25.11 -15.69 13.98
N SER A 106 24.68 -16.92 14.26
CA SER A 106 23.56 -17.18 15.16
C SER A 106 23.87 -16.72 16.59
N GLU A 107 25.05 -17.03 17.10
CA GLU A 107 25.49 -16.64 18.45
C GLU A 107 25.63 -15.12 18.60
N SER A 108 26.12 -14.44 17.57
CA SER A 108 26.22 -12.98 17.57
C SER A 108 24.84 -12.29 17.52
N ILE A 109 23.88 -12.87 16.81
CA ILE A 109 22.50 -12.34 16.74
C ILE A 109 21.78 -12.56 18.07
N ASP A 110 21.92 -13.74 18.68
CA ASP A 110 21.33 -14.04 19.98
C ASP A 110 21.88 -13.10 21.07
N ALA A 111 23.21 -12.95 21.12
CA ALA A 111 23.84 -11.98 22.02
C ALA A 111 23.37 -10.54 21.75
N PHE A 112 23.17 -10.15 20.49
CA PHE A 112 22.63 -8.82 20.17
C PHE A 112 21.19 -8.65 20.68
N LEU A 113 20.31 -9.62 20.45
CA LEU A 113 18.91 -9.55 20.88
C LEU A 113 18.77 -9.55 22.41
N GLN A 114 19.57 -10.36 23.12
CA GLN A 114 19.54 -10.42 24.58
C GLN A 114 20.02 -9.12 25.26
N ASN A 115 20.92 -8.38 24.61
CA ASN A 115 21.49 -7.15 25.17
C ASN A 115 20.84 -5.87 24.62
N MET A 116 19.93 -5.99 23.66
CA MET A 116 19.23 -4.85 23.08
C MET A 116 17.97 -4.54 23.89
N ASP A 117 17.95 -3.39 24.54
CA ASP A 117 16.76 -2.87 25.20
C ASP A 117 15.85 -2.17 24.18
N PHE A 118 14.83 -2.88 23.71
CA PHE A 118 13.85 -2.33 22.76
C PHE A 118 13.02 -1.19 23.37
N GLY A 119 12.92 -1.09 24.70
CA GLY A 119 12.25 0.02 25.39
C GLY A 119 13.02 1.32 25.21
N GLU A 120 14.32 1.32 25.49
CA GLU A 120 15.21 2.48 25.26
C GLU A 120 15.27 2.89 23.79
N ILE A 121 15.22 1.93 22.85
CA ILE A 121 15.12 2.23 21.42
C ILE A 121 13.79 2.90 21.10
N MET A 122 12.69 2.43 21.67
CA MET A 122 11.38 3.04 21.47
C MET A 122 11.36 4.48 22.01
N GLU A 123 11.84 4.70 23.25
CA GLU A 123 11.94 6.04 23.83
C GLU A 123 12.83 6.97 23.00
N MET A 124 13.94 6.45 22.46
CA MET A 124 14.78 7.18 21.52
C MET A 124 14.01 7.55 20.25
N VAL A 125 13.23 6.63 19.68
CA VAL A 125 12.45 6.88 18.45
C VAL A 125 11.34 7.89 18.71
N GLU A 126 10.60 7.75 19.81
CA GLU A 126 9.54 8.69 20.22
C GLU A 126 10.09 10.09 20.51
N GLY A 127 11.25 10.18 21.16
CA GLY A 127 11.91 11.46 21.47
C GLY A 127 12.58 12.14 20.27
N ALA A 128 12.81 11.42 19.16
CA ALA A 128 13.58 11.93 18.03
C ALA A 128 12.73 12.69 16.98
N ASP A 129 11.41 12.69 17.10
CA ASP A 129 10.46 13.11 16.07
C ASP A 129 10.80 14.46 15.38
N PRO A 130 11.01 15.59 16.09
CA PRO A 130 11.27 16.87 15.41
C PRO A 130 12.64 16.90 14.70
N HIS A 131 13.67 16.30 15.30
CA HIS A 131 15.03 16.32 14.77
C HIS A 131 15.21 15.36 13.60
N VAL A 132 14.54 14.21 13.64
CA VAL A 132 14.53 13.23 12.54
C VAL A 132 13.81 13.80 11.33
N ILE A 133 12.66 14.46 11.51
CA ILE A 133 11.94 15.10 10.40
C ILE A 133 12.80 16.18 9.73
N GLU A 134 13.50 17.02 10.51
CA GLU A 134 14.41 18.03 9.96
C GLU A 134 15.58 17.39 9.20
N ALA A 135 16.20 16.36 9.77
CA ALA A 135 17.26 15.61 9.11
C ALA A 135 16.79 14.96 7.80
N ILE A 136 15.58 14.38 7.78
CA ILE A 136 14.98 13.80 6.57
C ILE A 136 14.74 14.89 5.52
N LYS A 137 14.25 16.08 5.90
CA LYS A 137 14.06 17.21 4.98
C LYS A 137 15.38 17.64 4.36
N THR A 138 16.40 17.89 5.18
CA THR A 138 17.74 18.27 4.69
C THR A 138 18.34 17.17 3.80
N PHE A 139 18.22 15.91 4.21
CA PHE A 139 18.67 14.78 3.40
C PHE A 139 17.97 14.75 2.04
N ASN A 140 16.64 14.88 2.03
CA ASN A 140 15.83 14.88 0.80
C ASN A 140 16.25 16.02 -0.13
N GLU A 141 16.42 17.24 0.38
CA GLU A 141 16.91 18.38 -0.40
C GLU A 141 18.29 18.14 -1.04
N GLN A 142 19.21 17.51 -0.30
CA GLN A 142 20.53 17.18 -0.84
C GLN A 142 20.48 15.99 -1.80
N PHE A 143 19.60 15.03 -1.56
CA PHE A 143 19.47 13.80 -2.35
C PHE A 143 19.04 14.11 -3.79
N TRP A 144 18.05 14.99 -3.98
CA TRP A 144 17.54 15.37 -5.31
C TRP A 144 18.52 16.19 -6.15
N LYS A 145 19.60 16.74 -5.56
CA LYS A 145 20.67 17.42 -6.33
C LYS A 145 21.50 16.47 -7.19
N TYR A 146 21.40 15.16 -6.96
CA TYR A 146 22.22 14.16 -7.65
C TYR A 146 21.33 13.11 -8.37
N PRO A 147 20.69 13.46 -9.51
CA PRO A 147 19.74 12.58 -10.20
C PRO A 147 20.34 11.23 -10.64
N ALA A 148 21.63 11.20 -10.98
CA ALA A 148 22.32 9.94 -11.30
C ALA A 148 22.36 8.97 -10.09
N LYS A 149 22.56 9.50 -8.87
CA LYS A 149 22.53 8.70 -7.64
C LYS A 149 21.11 8.24 -7.32
N VAL A 150 20.10 9.07 -7.61
CA VAL A 150 18.69 8.70 -7.49
C VAL A 150 18.37 7.52 -8.42
N GLY A 151 18.83 7.57 -9.68
CA GLY A 151 18.68 6.46 -10.63
C GLY A 151 19.36 5.18 -10.16
N ALA A 152 20.60 5.27 -9.66
CA ALA A 152 21.31 4.12 -9.08
C ALA A 152 20.58 3.57 -7.85
N LEU A 153 20.02 4.44 -7.00
CA LEU A 153 19.21 4.04 -5.85
C LEU A 153 17.93 3.34 -6.31
N ALA A 154 17.26 3.82 -7.35
CA ALA A 154 16.07 3.15 -7.89
C ALA A 154 16.37 1.71 -8.36
N VAL A 155 17.50 1.49 -9.04
CA VAL A 155 17.95 0.14 -9.42
C VAL A 155 18.28 -0.71 -8.19
N MET A 156 18.96 -0.13 -7.21
CA MET A 156 19.24 -0.80 -5.94
C MET A 156 17.95 -1.19 -5.20
N VAL A 157 16.94 -0.32 -5.21
CA VAL A 157 15.62 -0.59 -4.61
C VAL A 157 14.99 -1.82 -5.25
N ILE A 158 15.08 -2.03 -6.56
CA ILE A 158 14.53 -3.25 -7.19
C ILE A 158 15.22 -4.51 -6.65
N ALA A 159 16.55 -4.50 -6.56
CA ALA A 159 17.31 -5.64 -6.02
C ALA A 159 17.01 -5.86 -4.52
N LEU A 160 16.87 -4.78 -3.76
CA LEU A 160 16.47 -4.82 -2.36
C LEU A 160 15.05 -5.34 -2.21
N THR A 161 14.09 -4.94 -3.04
CA THR A 161 12.71 -5.45 -3.02
C THR A 161 12.69 -6.95 -3.25
N ASN A 162 13.41 -7.46 -4.27
CA ASN A 162 13.48 -8.90 -4.52
C ASN A 162 14.11 -9.67 -3.35
N THR A 163 15.14 -9.10 -2.73
CA THR A 163 15.78 -9.69 -1.54
C THR A 163 14.84 -9.61 -0.33
N SER A 164 14.12 -8.50 -0.18
CA SER A 164 13.15 -8.26 0.88
C SER A 164 11.99 -9.23 0.76
N ILE A 165 11.45 -9.50 -0.43
CA ILE A 165 10.38 -10.50 -0.60
C ILE A 165 10.84 -11.87 -0.07
N LYS A 166 12.07 -12.28 -0.37
CA LYS A 166 12.65 -13.53 0.14
C LYS A 166 12.86 -13.49 1.65
N ALA A 167 13.41 -12.40 2.17
CA ALA A 167 13.65 -12.23 3.60
C ALA A 167 12.34 -12.17 4.40
N SER A 168 11.34 -11.43 3.91
CA SER A 168 10.00 -11.36 4.48
C SER A 168 9.36 -12.73 4.55
N ARG A 169 9.51 -13.58 3.52
CA ARG A 169 9.03 -14.97 3.59
C ARG A 169 9.68 -15.75 4.74
N GLU A 170 11.00 -15.62 4.93
CA GLU A 170 11.70 -16.30 6.03
C GLU A 170 11.36 -15.71 7.41
N ILE A 171 10.99 -14.43 7.49
CA ILE A 171 10.55 -13.78 8.73
C ILE A 171 9.10 -14.13 9.08
N ILE A 172 8.22 -14.18 8.07
CA ILE A 172 6.79 -14.50 8.24
C ILE A 172 6.60 -15.95 8.61
N ARG A 173 7.44 -16.86 8.09
CA ARG A 173 7.30 -18.30 8.35
C ARG A 173 7.29 -18.66 9.85
N PRO A 174 8.23 -18.19 10.70
CA PRO A 174 8.13 -18.37 12.14
C PRO A 174 6.88 -17.76 12.76
N ILE A 175 6.36 -16.66 12.21
CA ILE A 175 5.12 -16.03 12.69
C ILE A 175 3.93 -16.95 12.40
N GLU A 176 3.81 -17.47 11.17
CA GLU A 176 2.81 -18.45 10.77
C GLU A 176 2.87 -19.73 11.62
N GLU A 177 4.09 -20.18 11.95
CA GLU A 177 4.31 -21.42 12.70
C GLU A 177 4.16 -21.24 14.23
N SER A 178 4.44 -20.06 14.79
CA SER A 178 4.60 -19.86 16.25
C SER A 178 3.53 -18.98 16.90
N PHE A 179 2.84 -18.11 16.15
CA PHE A 179 1.86 -17.20 16.72
C PHE A 179 0.44 -17.73 16.50
N GLY A 180 -0.35 -17.77 17.57
CA GLY A 180 -1.80 -17.98 17.45
C GLY A 180 -2.46 -16.80 16.71
N PRO A 181 -3.53 -17.05 15.95
CA PRO A 181 -4.22 -15.99 15.20
C PRO A 181 -4.69 -14.83 16.09
N ASP A 182 -5.15 -15.14 17.31
CA ASP A 182 -5.63 -14.14 18.28
C ASP A 182 -4.51 -13.16 18.69
N LEU A 183 -3.33 -13.68 19.01
CA LEU A 183 -2.18 -12.86 19.44
C LEU A 183 -1.69 -11.95 18.30
N LEU A 184 -1.70 -12.46 17.06
CA LEU A 184 -1.32 -11.66 15.89
C LEU A 184 -2.35 -10.56 15.63
N ALA A 185 -3.65 -10.87 15.74
CA ALA A 185 -4.72 -9.89 15.60
C ALA A 185 -4.59 -8.79 16.68
N ASP A 186 -4.41 -9.16 17.95
CA ASP A 186 -4.22 -8.21 19.05
C ASP A 186 -3.02 -7.29 18.82
N LEU A 187 -1.89 -7.84 18.35
CA LEU A 187 -0.70 -7.05 18.03
C LEU A 187 -0.99 -6.04 16.91
N ILE A 188 -1.60 -6.50 15.82
CA ILE A 188 -1.92 -5.64 14.66
C ILE A 188 -2.92 -4.55 15.06
N LEU A 189 -3.98 -4.90 15.79
CA LEU A 189 -5.00 -3.97 16.27
C LEU A 189 -4.43 -2.96 17.27
N SER A 190 -3.50 -3.38 18.15
CA SER A 190 -2.81 -2.46 19.05
C SER A 190 -1.99 -1.44 18.28
N VAL A 191 -1.25 -1.87 17.25
CA VAL A 191 -0.50 -0.94 16.40
C VAL A 191 -1.45 0.01 15.68
N LEU A 192 -2.57 -0.49 15.12
CA LEU A 192 -3.54 0.33 14.40
C LEU A 192 -4.17 1.41 15.30
N ARG A 193 -4.48 1.06 16.56
CA ARG A 193 -5.07 1.98 17.55
C ARG A 193 -4.18 3.19 17.83
N ASP A 194 -2.87 2.99 17.84
CA ASP A 194 -1.91 4.03 18.22
C ASP A 194 -1.49 4.91 17.02
N ILE A 195 -1.99 4.63 15.81
CA ILE A 195 -1.72 5.44 14.61
C ILE A 195 -2.46 6.79 14.67
N ASN A 196 -1.70 7.88 14.54
CA ASN A 196 -2.26 9.22 14.42
C ASN A 196 -2.95 9.42 13.05
N GLY A 197 -4.29 9.44 13.05
CA GLY A 197 -5.10 9.59 11.84
C GLY A 197 -4.81 10.85 11.01
N ALA A 198 -4.43 11.97 11.65
CA ALA A 198 -4.12 13.21 10.92
C ALA A 198 -2.79 13.12 10.15
N ASN A 199 -1.77 12.49 10.75
CA ASN A 199 -0.50 12.24 10.06
C ASN A 199 -0.68 11.18 8.96
N ALA A 200 -1.48 10.15 9.21
CA ALA A 200 -1.86 9.18 8.19
C ALA A 200 -2.56 9.85 6.99
N ALA A 201 -3.51 10.76 7.23
CA ALA A 201 -4.20 11.48 6.15
C ALA A 201 -3.23 12.34 5.29
N LYS A 202 -2.26 13.03 5.92
CA LYS A 202 -1.23 13.79 5.19
C LYS A 202 -0.37 12.87 4.32
N LEU A 203 0.02 11.71 4.85
CA LEU A 203 0.77 10.71 4.10
C LEU A 203 -0.06 10.17 2.93
N VAL A 204 -1.32 9.81 3.16
CA VAL A 204 -2.23 9.35 2.10
C VAL A 204 -2.35 10.38 0.98
N ASN A 205 -2.50 11.67 1.30
CA ASN A 205 -2.53 12.73 0.28
C ASN A 205 -1.24 12.78 -0.55
N ALA A 206 -0.08 12.66 0.08
CA ALA A 206 1.20 12.62 -0.63
C ALA A 206 1.31 11.37 -1.54
N VAL A 207 0.82 10.22 -1.08
CA VAL A 207 0.77 8.98 -1.86
C VAL A 207 -0.19 9.09 -3.03
N LEU A 208 -1.39 9.66 -2.85
CA LEU A 208 -2.36 9.86 -3.93
C LEU A 208 -1.79 10.75 -5.04
N GLU A 209 -1.09 11.83 -4.68
CA GLU A 209 -0.41 12.68 -5.65
C GLU A 209 0.74 11.95 -6.36
N LEU A 210 1.50 11.13 -5.64
CA LEU A 210 2.52 10.28 -6.24
C LEU A 210 1.93 9.29 -7.24
N ILE A 211 0.85 8.58 -6.87
CA ILE A 211 0.14 7.64 -7.77
C ILE A 211 -0.33 8.36 -9.02
N ARG A 212 -0.93 9.55 -8.86
CA ARG A 212 -1.36 10.37 -10.00
C ARG A 212 -0.19 10.69 -10.95
N ARG A 213 0.96 11.12 -10.43
CA ARG A 213 2.16 11.41 -11.24
C ARG A 213 2.71 10.16 -11.92
N VAL A 214 2.78 9.03 -11.22
CA VAL A 214 3.22 7.76 -11.78
C VAL A 214 2.26 7.29 -12.87
N HIS A 215 0.95 7.40 -12.66
CA HIS A 215 -0.06 7.07 -13.66
C HIS A 215 0.08 7.92 -14.92
N THR A 216 0.19 9.24 -14.78
CA THR A 216 0.42 10.15 -15.92
C THR A 216 1.72 9.82 -16.64
N GLY A 217 2.83 9.60 -15.91
CA GLY A 217 4.10 9.20 -16.50
C GLY A 217 4.01 7.87 -17.26
N SER A 218 3.30 6.89 -16.69
CA SER A 218 3.05 5.60 -17.33
C SER A 218 2.23 5.71 -18.61
N LEU A 219 1.30 6.67 -18.70
CA LEU A 219 0.53 6.92 -19.92
C LEU A 219 1.42 7.55 -20.99
N LEU A 220 2.26 8.52 -20.63
CA LEU A 220 3.17 9.21 -21.56
C LEU A 220 4.26 8.29 -22.13
N LEU A 221 4.76 7.35 -21.32
CA LEU A 221 5.78 6.39 -21.74
C LEU A 221 5.21 5.15 -22.47
N GLY A 222 3.89 4.98 -22.44
CA GLY A 222 3.22 3.87 -23.09
C GLY A 222 3.36 3.90 -24.62
N ARG A 223 3.29 2.72 -25.26
CA ARG A 223 3.26 2.59 -26.72
C ARG A 223 2.03 1.77 -27.14
N GLY A 224 1.47 2.07 -28.32
CA GLY A 224 0.33 1.31 -28.86
C GLY A 224 -0.95 1.42 -28.02
N GLY A 225 -1.21 2.58 -27.41
CA GLY A 225 -2.43 2.85 -26.63
C GLY A 225 -2.51 2.12 -25.28
N LYS A 226 -1.43 1.49 -24.82
CA LYS A 226 -1.37 0.80 -23.51
C LYS A 226 -0.42 1.52 -22.55
N PRO A 227 -0.82 1.78 -21.29
CA PRO A 227 0.08 2.34 -20.29
C PRO A 227 1.25 1.39 -20.02
N LEU A 228 2.45 1.94 -19.83
CA LEU A 228 3.66 1.15 -19.55
C LEU A 228 3.52 0.26 -18.29
N PHE A 229 2.86 0.78 -17.26
CA PHE A 229 2.52 0.06 -16.03
C PHE A 229 1.71 -1.21 -16.31
N GLN A 230 0.72 -1.16 -17.22
CA GLN A 230 -0.08 -2.33 -17.57
C GLN A 230 0.80 -3.44 -18.17
N THR A 231 1.76 -3.10 -19.02
CA THR A 231 2.66 -4.06 -19.66
C THR A 231 3.51 -4.79 -18.62
N TYR A 232 4.17 -4.05 -17.72
CA TYR A 232 5.00 -4.65 -16.68
C TYR A 232 4.20 -5.44 -15.66
N LEU A 233 3.05 -4.91 -15.21
CA LEU A 233 2.18 -5.60 -14.27
C LEU A 233 1.65 -6.91 -14.88
N THR A 234 1.30 -6.93 -16.17
CA THR A 234 0.87 -8.16 -16.84
C THR A 234 1.97 -9.21 -16.86
N GLY A 235 3.22 -8.81 -17.13
CA GLY A 235 4.37 -9.71 -17.08
C GLY A 235 4.55 -10.31 -15.68
N PHE A 236 4.59 -9.45 -14.66
CA PHE A 236 4.68 -9.89 -13.27
C PHE A 236 3.55 -10.85 -12.86
N LEU A 237 2.29 -10.53 -13.19
CA LEU A 237 1.15 -11.37 -12.82
C LEU A 237 1.15 -12.75 -13.51
N LYS A 238 1.74 -12.87 -14.70
CA LYS A 238 1.90 -14.16 -15.39
C LYS A 238 2.87 -15.09 -14.66
N ASP A 239 3.91 -14.54 -14.04
CA ASP A 239 4.86 -15.31 -13.25
C ASP A 239 4.30 -15.60 -11.84
N TYR A 240 3.50 -14.67 -11.32
CA TYR A 240 2.95 -14.74 -9.96
C TYR A 240 1.79 -15.73 -9.83
N PHE A 241 0.74 -15.62 -10.64
CA PHE A 241 -0.49 -16.42 -10.46
C PHE A 241 -0.29 -17.95 -10.45
N PRO A 242 0.57 -18.55 -11.30
CA PRO A 242 0.80 -19.99 -11.27
C PRO A 242 1.45 -20.49 -9.98
N THR A 243 2.07 -19.62 -9.18
CA THR A 243 2.74 -19.98 -7.93
C THR A 243 1.84 -19.88 -6.70
N MET A 244 0.62 -19.34 -6.86
CA MET A 244 -0.33 -19.18 -5.76
C MET A 244 -1.08 -20.48 -5.49
N ASP A 245 -1.31 -20.77 -4.21
CA ASP A 245 -2.23 -21.81 -3.78
C ASP A 245 -3.69 -21.30 -3.93
N PRO A 246 -4.50 -21.88 -4.84
CA PRO A 246 -5.86 -21.41 -5.08
C PRO A 246 -6.78 -21.57 -3.87
N GLU A 247 -6.56 -22.57 -3.01
CA GLU A 247 -7.40 -22.76 -1.82
C GLU A 247 -7.13 -21.69 -0.78
N LEU A 248 -5.85 -21.37 -0.53
CA LEU A 248 -5.47 -20.29 0.37
C LEU A 248 -5.98 -18.95 -0.17
N VAL A 249 -5.86 -18.70 -1.48
CA VAL A 249 -6.41 -17.49 -2.11
C VAL A 249 -7.91 -17.37 -1.89
N ARG A 250 -8.66 -18.48 -1.99
CA ARG A 250 -10.10 -18.49 -1.72
C ARG A 250 -10.40 -18.12 -0.26
N LYS A 251 -9.75 -18.77 0.70
CA LYS A 251 -9.94 -18.50 2.13
C LYS A 251 -9.60 -17.06 2.49
N VAL A 252 -8.45 -16.57 2.04
CA VAL A 252 -8.02 -15.19 2.27
C VAL A 252 -8.99 -14.20 1.63
N ARG A 253 -9.57 -14.50 0.46
CA ARG A 253 -10.60 -13.63 -0.13
C ARG A 253 -11.86 -13.53 0.71
N ILE A 254 -12.29 -14.61 1.36
CA ILE A 254 -13.46 -14.60 2.24
C ILE A 254 -13.15 -13.73 3.46
N CYS A 255 -12.04 -13.99 4.15
CA CYS A 255 -11.61 -13.17 5.30
C CYS A 255 -11.45 -11.68 4.92
N LEU A 256 -10.85 -11.38 3.77
CA LEU A 256 -10.73 -10.00 3.28
C LEU A 256 -12.07 -9.36 2.93
N ALA A 257 -13.08 -10.14 2.53
CA ALA A 257 -14.42 -9.61 2.25
C ALA A 257 -15.14 -9.25 3.56
N GLU A 258 -15.01 -10.09 4.60
CA GLU A 258 -15.50 -9.82 5.95
C GLU A 258 -14.79 -8.58 6.55
N ASP A 259 -13.47 -8.49 6.41
CA ASP A 259 -12.70 -7.30 6.83
C ASP A 259 -13.08 -6.06 6.01
N GLU A 260 -13.34 -6.19 4.71
CA GLU A 260 -13.81 -5.10 3.85
C GLU A 260 -15.17 -4.56 4.31
N GLU A 261 -16.07 -5.43 4.78
CA GLU A 261 -17.33 -5.03 5.40
C GLU A 261 -17.08 -4.22 6.69
N ALA A 262 -16.23 -4.71 7.60
CA ALA A 262 -15.89 -4.00 8.82
C ALA A 262 -15.28 -2.61 8.53
N ILE A 263 -14.38 -2.53 7.54
CA ILE A 263 -13.80 -1.27 7.06
C ILE A 263 -14.87 -0.37 6.44
N ALA A 264 -15.79 -0.92 5.65
CA ALA A 264 -16.86 -0.16 5.02
C ALA A 264 -17.81 0.45 6.06
N ASN A 265 -18.17 -0.31 7.09
CA ASN A 265 -19.00 0.16 8.20
C ASN A 265 -18.28 1.28 8.97
N ALA A 266 -17.03 1.06 9.38
CA ALA A 266 -16.23 2.10 10.06
C ALA A 266 -16.02 3.34 9.18
N SER A 267 -15.82 3.15 7.87
CA SER A 267 -15.69 4.26 6.91
C SER A 267 -17.00 5.02 6.75
N SER A 268 -18.15 4.33 6.73
CA SER A 268 -19.47 4.95 6.66
C SER A 268 -19.71 5.86 7.86
N GLU A 269 -19.45 5.36 9.07
CA GLU A 269 -19.55 6.15 10.31
C GLU A 269 -18.62 7.37 10.27
N ALA A 270 -17.38 7.20 9.79
CA ALA A 270 -16.44 8.32 9.65
C ALA A 270 -16.87 9.33 8.55
N LEU A 271 -17.49 8.86 7.47
CA LEU A 271 -17.97 9.69 6.36
C LEU A 271 -19.24 10.46 6.70
N ASP A 272 -20.10 9.91 7.56
CA ASP A 272 -21.26 10.63 8.09
C ASP A 272 -20.85 11.92 8.81
N ALA A 273 -19.68 11.90 9.46
CA ALA A 273 -19.08 13.10 10.06
C ALA A 273 -18.43 14.05 9.02
N ASN A 274 -18.30 13.67 7.75
CA ASN A 274 -17.54 14.38 6.71
C ASN A 274 -18.27 14.43 5.34
N PRO A 275 -19.43 15.12 5.23
CA PRO A 275 -20.27 15.09 4.04
C PRO A 275 -19.61 15.64 2.77
N LEU A 276 -18.65 16.57 2.89
CA LEU A 276 -17.91 17.08 1.72
C LEU A 276 -17.09 16.00 1.02
N LEU A 277 -16.52 15.07 1.79
CA LEU A 277 -15.76 13.95 1.24
C LEU A 277 -16.69 13.00 0.48
N VAL A 278 -17.88 12.74 1.03
CA VAL A 278 -18.92 11.94 0.36
C VAL A 278 -19.29 12.54 -1.00
N LEU A 279 -19.54 13.85 -1.06
CA LEU A 279 -19.86 14.53 -2.33
C LEU A 279 -18.71 14.45 -3.33
N SER A 280 -17.47 14.60 -2.88
CA SER A 280 -16.28 14.44 -3.72
C SER A 280 -16.18 13.04 -4.30
N VAL A 281 -16.36 12.00 -3.47
CA VAL A 281 -16.36 10.60 -3.91
C VAL A 281 -17.48 10.38 -4.92
N LEU A 282 -18.71 10.81 -4.61
CA LEU A 282 -19.89 10.70 -5.48
C LEU A 282 -19.65 11.32 -6.86
N SER A 283 -19.01 12.50 -6.92
CA SER A 283 -18.69 13.17 -8.19
C SER A 283 -17.71 12.38 -9.07
N SER A 284 -16.84 11.57 -8.46
CA SER A 284 -15.84 10.76 -9.14
C SER A 284 -16.36 9.38 -9.57
N LEU A 285 -17.49 8.94 -8.99
CA LEU A 285 -18.00 7.57 -9.16
C LEU A 285 -18.24 7.19 -10.62
N GLY A 286 -18.75 8.11 -11.44
CA GLY A 286 -19.02 7.84 -12.86
C GLY A 286 -17.76 7.40 -13.62
N GLY A 287 -16.65 8.12 -13.46
CA GLY A 287 -15.37 7.78 -14.11
C GLY A 287 -14.74 6.50 -13.57
N VAL A 288 -14.83 6.29 -12.25
CA VAL A 288 -14.31 5.08 -11.59
C VAL A 288 -15.11 3.85 -12.01
N LYS A 289 -16.43 3.88 -11.88
CA LYS A 289 -17.33 2.77 -12.21
C LYS A 289 -17.27 2.41 -13.69
N SER A 290 -17.14 3.38 -14.59
CA SER A 290 -16.97 3.10 -16.03
C SER A 290 -15.65 2.37 -16.33
N SER A 291 -14.57 2.75 -15.65
CA SER A 291 -13.27 2.06 -15.80
C SER A 291 -13.28 0.67 -15.15
N GLN A 292 -13.95 0.52 -14.01
CA GLN A 292 -14.18 -0.77 -13.37
C GLN A 292 -15.06 -1.68 -14.21
N ALA A 293 -16.13 -1.17 -14.84
CA ALA A 293 -17.01 -1.94 -15.72
C ALA A 293 -16.22 -2.49 -16.91
N ARG A 294 -15.39 -1.67 -17.57
CA ARG A 294 -14.49 -2.13 -18.65
C ARG A 294 -13.50 -3.20 -18.17
N ALA A 295 -12.97 -3.08 -16.95
CA ALA A 295 -12.08 -4.08 -16.37
C ALA A 295 -12.82 -5.39 -16.05
N LYS A 296 -14.03 -5.31 -15.46
CA LYS A 296 -14.89 -6.46 -15.17
C LYS A 296 -15.32 -7.18 -16.45
N ALA A 297 -15.73 -6.45 -17.48
CA ALA A 297 -16.07 -7.04 -18.79
C ALA A 297 -14.90 -7.85 -19.37
N ARG A 298 -13.66 -7.34 -19.26
CA ARG A 298 -12.47 -8.10 -19.66
C ARG A 298 -12.25 -9.36 -18.82
N LYS A 299 -12.49 -9.30 -17.51
CA LYS A 299 -12.42 -10.48 -16.63
C LYS A 299 -13.49 -11.52 -16.96
N LEU A 300 -14.73 -11.08 -17.19
CA LEU A 300 -15.84 -11.95 -17.59
C LEU A 300 -15.56 -12.67 -18.91
N LYS A 301 -14.87 -12.00 -19.85
CA LYS A 301 -14.43 -12.65 -21.08
C LYS A 301 -13.52 -13.86 -20.82
N VAL A 302 -12.66 -13.81 -19.80
CA VAL A 302 -11.82 -14.96 -19.41
C VAL A 302 -12.68 -16.09 -18.84
N LEU A 303 -13.79 -15.78 -18.16
CA LEU A 303 -14.71 -16.81 -17.65
C LEU A 303 -15.41 -17.58 -18.76
N ASN A 304 -15.68 -16.94 -19.90
CA ASN A 304 -16.26 -17.61 -21.07
C ASN A 304 -15.33 -18.69 -21.66
N ASP A 305 -14.03 -18.60 -21.38
CA ASP A 305 -13.01 -19.54 -21.86
C ASP A 305 -12.77 -20.70 -20.87
N ILE A 306 -13.41 -20.70 -19.70
CA ILE A 306 -13.33 -21.77 -18.69
C ILE A 306 -14.21 -22.95 -19.14
N ASP A 307 -13.81 -24.17 -18.78
CA ASP A 307 -14.62 -25.35 -19.05
C ASP A 307 -15.97 -25.29 -18.31
N LYS A 308 -17.03 -25.77 -18.98
CA LYS A 308 -18.41 -25.66 -18.47
C LYS A 308 -18.61 -26.38 -17.14
N ALA A 309 -17.88 -27.47 -16.89
CA ALA A 309 -18.06 -28.28 -15.69
C ALA A 309 -17.51 -27.54 -14.46
N GLY A 310 -16.28 -27.02 -14.55
CA GLY A 310 -15.66 -26.22 -13.50
C GLY A 310 -16.44 -24.93 -13.22
N PHE A 311 -16.93 -24.25 -14.26
CA PHE A 311 -17.76 -23.06 -14.10
C PHE A 311 -19.07 -23.35 -13.34
N ASN A 312 -19.81 -24.40 -13.72
CA ASN A 312 -21.08 -24.74 -13.08
C ASN A 312 -20.90 -25.14 -11.61
N ALA A 313 -19.83 -25.88 -11.29
CA ALA A 313 -19.52 -26.24 -9.91
C ALA A 313 -19.22 -25.00 -9.06
N ALA A 314 -18.36 -24.09 -9.54
CA ALA A 314 -18.01 -22.86 -8.84
C ALA A 314 -19.20 -21.91 -8.66
N VAL A 315 -20.08 -21.82 -9.65
CA VAL A 315 -21.31 -21.01 -9.56
C VAL A 315 -22.30 -21.61 -8.55
N SER A 316 -22.46 -22.93 -8.54
CA SER A 316 -23.37 -23.59 -7.59
C SER A 316 -22.93 -23.40 -6.14
N GLU A 317 -21.63 -23.53 -5.88
CA GLU A 317 -21.02 -23.24 -4.56
C GLU A 317 -21.19 -21.75 -4.20
N SER A 318 -20.94 -20.83 -5.15
CA SER A 318 -21.08 -19.40 -4.88
C SER A 318 -22.52 -18.97 -4.60
N ILE A 319 -23.53 -19.64 -5.19
CA ILE A 319 -24.94 -19.32 -4.98
C ILE A 319 -25.44 -19.84 -3.63
N SER A 320 -24.93 -20.99 -3.15
CA SER A 320 -25.34 -21.52 -1.85
C SER A 320 -24.93 -20.64 -0.68
N ASP A 321 -23.86 -19.87 -0.83
CA ASP A 321 -23.30 -19.01 0.22
C ASP A 321 -23.91 -17.59 0.20
N LEU A 322 -24.79 -17.28 -0.74
CA LEU A 322 -25.36 -15.94 -0.89
C LEU A 322 -26.55 -15.73 0.05
N ASP A 323 -26.44 -14.78 0.99
CA ASP A 323 -27.57 -14.38 1.83
C ASP A 323 -28.59 -13.54 1.02
N THR A 324 -29.69 -14.17 0.66
CA THR A 324 -30.78 -13.54 -0.08
C THR A 324 -31.43 -12.35 0.64
N TYR A 325 -31.39 -12.30 1.97
CA TYR A 325 -31.98 -11.19 2.74
C TYR A 325 -31.11 -9.93 2.67
N GLU A 326 -29.78 -10.07 2.76
CA GLU A 326 -28.86 -8.95 2.62
C GLU A 326 -28.93 -8.35 1.21
N VAL A 327 -29.03 -9.21 0.18
CA VAL A 327 -29.24 -8.78 -1.20
C VAL A 327 -30.54 -7.97 -1.33
N ALA A 328 -31.63 -8.41 -0.70
CA ALA A 328 -32.89 -7.66 -0.69
C ALA A 328 -32.75 -6.29 0.01
N GLY A 329 -32.03 -6.23 1.14
CA GLY A 329 -31.71 -4.98 1.83
C GLY A 329 -30.93 -3.99 0.96
N LEU A 330 -29.92 -4.49 0.23
CA LEU A 330 -29.16 -3.69 -0.71
C LEU A 330 -30.03 -3.17 -1.86
N LEU A 331 -30.88 -4.02 -2.45
CA LEU A 331 -31.79 -3.63 -3.53
C LEU A 331 -32.75 -2.53 -3.08
N ASN A 332 -33.34 -2.65 -1.89
CA ASN A 332 -34.21 -1.61 -1.33
C ASN A 332 -33.47 -0.28 -1.14
N THR A 333 -32.23 -0.34 -0.67
CA THR A 333 -31.37 0.85 -0.52
C THR A 333 -31.08 1.52 -1.87
N VAL A 334 -30.75 0.72 -2.89
CA VAL A 334 -30.53 1.22 -4.27
C VAL A 334 -31.79 1.85 -4.84
N CYS A 335 -32.96 1.21 -4.67
CA CYS A 335 -34.25 1.76 -5.10
C CYS A 335 -34.52 3.12 -4.43
N GLY A 336 -34.26 3.25 -3.12
CA GLY A 336 -34.42 4.51 -2.41
C GLY A 336 -33.47 5.62 -2.91
N VAL A 337 -32.23 5.27 -3.26
CA VAL A 337 -31.28 6.22 -3.88
C VAL A 337 -31.73 6.62 -5.28
N LEU A 338 -32.17 5.65 -6.10
CA LEU A 338 -32.64 5.91 -7.46
C LEU A 338 -33.89 6.79 -7.47
N ASP A 339 -34.85 6.56 -6.57
CA ASP A 339 -36.04 7.40 -6.44
C ASP A 339 -35.65 8.85 -6.11
N ARG A 340 -34.73 9.06 -5.15
CA ARG A 340 -34.20 10.40 -4.86
C ARG A 340 -33.52 11.05 -6.07
N VAL A 341 -32.71 10.31 -6.81
CA VAL A 341 -32.04 10.83 -8.01
C VAL A 341 -33.06 11.18 -9.11
N HIS A 342 -34.02 10.29 -9.37
CA HIS A 342 -35.08 10.49 -10.34
C HIS A 342 -35.91 11.73 -10.01
N ASN A 343 -36.27 11.92 -8.73
CA ASN A 343 -37.04 13.07 -8.28
C ASN A 343 -36.28 14.41 -8.43
N VAL A 344 -34.94 14.40 -8.41
CA VAL A 344 -34.12 15.61 -8.57
C VAL A 344 -33.73 15.85 -10.04
N LYS A 345 -33.42 14.80 -10.80
CA LYS A 345 -32.98 14.86 -12.21
C LYS A 345 -33.45 13.61 -12.98
N PRO A 346 -34.70 13.55 -13.44
CA PRO A 346 -35.24 12.38 -14.13
C PRO A 346 -34.49 12.06 -15.44
N ASP A 347 -34.00 13.09 -16.13
CA ASP A 347 -33.26 12.96 -17.40
C ASP A 347 -31.97 12.12 -17.28
N ILE A 348 -31.35 12.05 -16.09
CA ILE A 348 -30.14 11.24 -15.92
C ILE A 348 -30.47 9.75 -16.03
N VAL A 349 -31.60 9.33 -15.45
CA VAL A 349 -32.02 7.93 -15.46
C VAL A 349 -32.42 7.52 -16.87
N SER A 350 -33.19 8.33 -17.58
CA SER A 350 -33.60 8.05 -18.95
C SER A 350 -32.40 7.96 -19.91
N ASN A 351 -31.45 8.90 -19.82
CA ASN A 351 -30.24 8.87 -20.64
C ASN A 351 -29.34 7.66 -20.33
N LEU A 352 -29.22 7.28 -19.06
CA LEU A 352 -28.43 6.12 -18.66
C LEU A 352 -29.08 4.81 -19.13
N VAL A 353 -30.40 4.68 -18.99
CA VAL A 353 -31.15 3.53 -19.49
C VAL A 353 -31.06 3.45 -21.01
N GLY A 354 -31.28 4.56 -21.72
CA GLY A 354 -31.15 4.61 -23.18
C GLY A 354 -29.76 4.19 -23.65
N GLY A 355 -28.71 4.75 -23.05
CA GLY A 355 -27.33 4.38 -23.39
C GLY A 355 -26.99 2.91 -23.10
N ILE A 356 -27.59 2.31 -22.07
CA ILE A 356 -27.46 0.87 -21.80
C ILE A 356 -28.19 0.07 -22.87
N VAL A 357 -29.46 0.37 -23.13
CA VAL A 357 -30.29 -0.35 -24.12
C VAL A 357 -29.65 -0.32 -25.50
N ASP A 358 -29.16 0.83 -25.94
CA ASP A 358 -28.51 0.99 -27.24
C ASP A 358 -27.19 0.20 -27.37
N SER A 359 -26.56 -0.14 -26.24
CA SER A 359 -25.27 -0.84 -26.21
C SER A 359 -25.39 -2.37 -26.12
N ILE A 360 -26.60 -2.89 -25.90
CA ILE A 360 -26.82 -4.31 -25.66
C ILE A 360 -27.10 -5.05 -26.97
N ASP A 361 -26.48 -6.22 -27.14
CA ASP A 361 -26.77 -7.16 -28.22
C ASP A 361 -28.20 -7.73 -28.06
N SER A 362 -29.11 -7.26 -28.92
CA SER A 362 -30.52 -7.62 -28.90
C SER A 362 -30.77 -9.11 -29.19
N GLU A 363 -29.91 -9.78 -29.95
CA GLU A 363 -30.03 -11.22 -30.20
C GLU A 363 -29.67 -12.02 -28.96
N GLN A 364 -28.58 -11.64 -28.28
CA GLN A 364 -28.16 -12.31 -27.05
C GLN A 364 -29.17 -12.09 -25.93
N VAL A 365 -29.70 -10.87 -25.78
CA VAL A 365 -30.79 -10.61 -24.84
C VAL A 365 -32.02 -11.42 -25.20
N GLY A 366 -32.41 -11.48 -26.48
CA GLY A 366 -33.56 -12.28 -26.90
C GLY A 366 -33.43 -13.75 -26.51
N ARG A 367 -32.21 -14.32 -26.56
CA ARG A 367 -31.96 -15.70 -26.09
C ARG A 367 -32.04 -15.82 -24.57
N ILE A 368 -31.48 -14.88 -23.82
CA ILE A 368 -31.48 -14.90 -22.35
C ILE A 368 -32.90 -14.69 -21.80
N SER A 369 -33.63 -13.72 -22.34
CA SER A 369 -34.98 -13.35 -21.92
C SER A 369 -35.98 -14.51 -22.06
N LYS A 370 -35.81 -15.42 -23.03
CA LYS A 370 -36.72 -16.56 -23.22
C LYS A 370 -36.79 -17.50 -22.01
N TRP A 371 -35.68 -17.68 -21.29
CA TRP A 371 -35.65 -18.50 -20.09
C TRP A 371 -35.71 -17.66 -18.81
N LEU A 372 -35.09 -16.48 -18.80
CA LEU A 372 -35.03 -15.63 -17.62
C LEU A 372 -36.38 -14.98 -17.26
N ILE A 373 -37.17 -14.52 -18.26
CA ILE A 373 -38.43 -13.83 -17.99
C ILE A 373 -39.44 -14.75 -17.27
N PRO A 374 -39.70 -16.00 -17.72
CA PRO A 374 -40.57 -16.91 -16.99
C PRO A 374 -40.17 -17.09 -15.52
N ASP A 375 -38.88 -17.33 -15.26
CA ASP A 375 -38.35 -17.55 -13.91
C ASP A 375 -38.49 -16.29 -13.04
N LEU A 376 -38.20 -15.11 -13.60
CA LEU A 376 -38.39 -13.82 -12.92
C LEU A 376 -39.88 -13.55 -12.65
N VAL A 377 -40.77 -13.79 -13.61
CA VAL A 377 -42.22 -13.59 -13.42
C VAL A 377 -42.74 -14.49 -12.30
N GLU A 378 -42.25 -15.73 -12.21
CA GLU A 378 -42.60 -16.63 -11.12
C GLU A 378 -42.08 -16.12 -9.77
N ALA A 379 -40.81 -15.70 -9.70
CA ALA A 379 -40.21 -15.14 -8.49
C ALA A 379 -40.88 -13.83 -8.04
N PHE A 380 -41.27 -12.98 -9.00
CA PHE A 380 -41.93 -11.69 -8.76
C PHE A 380 -43.45 -11.79 -8.62
N ARG A 381 -44.04 -12.99 -8.73
CA ARG A 381 -45.49 -13.18 -8.56
C ARG A 381 -46.07 -12.48 -7.32
N PRO A 382 -45.42 -12.46 -6.14
CA PRO A 382 -45.92 -11.73 -4.99
C PRO A 382 -45.99 -10.20 -5.17
N LEU A 383 -45.11 -9.65 -6.01
CA LEU A 383 -45.04 -8.21 -6.31
C LEU A 383 -45.85 -7.81 -7.55
N ALA A 384 -46.38 -8.79 -8.30
CA ALA A 384 -47.12 -8.56 -9.53
C ALA A 384 -48.30 -7.57 -9.40
N PRO A 385 -49.12 -7.57 -8.33
CA PRO A 385 -50.23 -6.62 -8.20
C PRO A 385 -49.79 -5.15 -8.16
N ILE A 386 -48.57 -4.90 -7.71
CA ILE A 386 -48.01 -3.54 -7.56
C ILE A 386 -47.34 -3.09 -8.86
N ILE A 387 -46.56 -3.98 -9.48
CA ILE A 387 -45.68 -3.62 -10.60
C ILE A 387 -46.37 -3.78 -11.96
N MET A 388 -47.20 -4.81 -12.13
CA MET A 388 -47.78 -5.14 -13.44
C MET A 388 -48.66 -4.04 -14.05
N PRO A 389 -49.48 -3.28 -13.28
CA PRO A 389 -50.27 -2.19 -13.87
C PRO A 389 -49.40 -1.15 -14.58
N GLU A 390 -48.30 -0.73 -13.95
CA GLU A 390 -47.38 0.26 -14.51
C GLU A 390 -46.56 -0.33 -15.67
N LEU A 391 -46.16 -1.60 -15.60
CA LEU A 391 -45.49 -2.28 -16.71
C LEU A 391 -46.41 -2.44 -17.93
N ILE A 392 -47.66 -2.85 -17.73
CA ILE A 392 -48.63 -3.00 -18.82
C ILE A 392 -48.88 -1.64 -19.48
N LYS A 393 -49.02 -0.58 -18.68
CA LYS A 393 -49.16 0.79 -19.19
C LYS A 393 -47.94 1.20 -20.02
N GLY A 394 -46.73 1.01 -19.50
CA GLY A 394 -45.50 1.34 -20.23
C GLY A 394 -45.29 0.50 -21.50
N LEU A 395 -45.62 -0.79 -21.49
CA LEU A 395 -45.58 -1.67 -22.67
C LEU A 395 -46.60 -1.23 -23.72
N ASN A 396 -47.81 -0.85 -23.30
CA ASN A 396 -48.83 -0.35 -24.20
C ASN A 396 -48.38 0.97 -24.87
N ASP A 397 -47.75 1.87 -24.12
CA ASP A 397 -47.19 3.11 -24.66
C ASP A 397 -46.07 2.83 -25.68
N LEU A 398 -45.20 1.83 -25.42
CA LEU A 398 -44.16 1.41 -26.36
C LEU A 398 -44.74 0.80 -27.65
N MET A 399 -45.77 -0.05 -27.53
CA MET A 399 -46.40 -0.69 -28.69
C MET A 399 -47.18 0.30 -29.56
N THR A 400 -47.87 1.26 -28.94
CA THR A 400 -48.67 2.27 -29.66
C THR A 400 -47.81 3.33 -30.35
N GLN A 401 -46.61 3.65 -29.83
CA GLN A 401 -45.70 4.59 -30.50
C GLN A 401 -45.15 4.06 -31.83
N GLN A 402 -45.08 2.74 -32.02
CA GLN A 402 -44.53 2.13 -33.23
C GLN A 402 -45.48 2.19 -34.44
N GLU A 403 -46.78 2.39 -34.22
CA GLU A 403 -47.78 2.55 -35.29
C GLU A 403 -47.92 4.01 -35.80
N GLY A 404 -47.38 4.99 -35.07
CA GLY A 404 -47.48 6.42 -35.39
C GLY A 404 -46.44 6.98 -36.36
N THR A 405 -45.34 6.26 -36.64
CA THR A 405 -44.34 6.61 -37.66
C THR A 405 -44.69 6.05 -39.05
N GLY A 406 -45.99 5.96 -39.34
CA GLY A 406 -46.50 5.66 -40.67
C GLY A 406 -46.14 6.79 -41.65
N ILE A 407 -45.08 6.55 -42.42
CA ILE A 407 -44.73 7.13 -43.73
C ILE A 407 -45.80 8.11 -44.26
N CYS A 408 -45.60 9.41 -44.02
CA CYS A 408 -46.29 10.44 -44.77
C CYS A 408 -45.68 10.45 -46.18
N VAL A 409 -46.13 9.55 -47.05
CA VAL A 409 -45.87 9.66 -48.49
C VAL A 409 -46.63 10.90 -48.94
N SER A 410 -45.97 12.05 -48.97
CA SER A 410 -46.48 13.21 -49.69
C SER A 410 -46.55 12.83 -51.17
N SER A 411 -47.71 12.36 -51.61
CA SER A 411 -48.05 12.32 -53.01
C SER A 411 -48.11 13.76 -53.51
N SER A 412 -47.00 14.24 -54.07
CA SER A 412 -47.00 15.42 -54.94
C SER A 412 -47.65 15.00 -56.25
N ALA A 413 -48.98 15.02 -56.28
CA ALA A 413 -49.74 15.00 -57.52
C ALA A 413 -49.54 16.35 -58.23
N GLY A 414 -49.35 16.28 -59.55
CA GLY A 414 -48.84 17.36 -60.36
C GLY A 414 -49.79 18.53 -60.57
N GLY A 415 -49.17 19.66 -60.93
CA GLY A 415 -49.81 20.78 -61.59
C GLY A 415 -48.96 21.16 -62.80
N GLU A 416 -49.17 20.49 -63.92
CA GLU A 416 -48.96 21.09 -65.23
C GLU A 416 -50.16 21.98 -65.54
N GLN A 417 -49.90 23.28 -65.70
CA GLN A 417 -50.49 24.12 -66.74
C GLN A 417 -49.64 25.38 -66.93
#